data_AF-A0A1R4IQM7-F1
#
_entry.id   AF-A0A1R4IQM7-F1
#
_cell.length_a   1.000
_cell.length_b   1.000
_cell.length_c   1.000
_cell.angle_alpha   90.00
_cell.angle_beta   90.00
_cell.angle_gamma   90.00
#
_symmetry.space_group_name_H-M   'P 1'
#
loop_
_entity.id
_entity.type
_entity.pdbx_description
1 polymer ?
#
loop_
_entity_poly.entity_id
_entity_poly.type
_entity_poly.pdbx_seq_one_letter_code
_entity_poly.pdbx_strand_id
1 'polypeptide(L)' 'MKRIFQRIDRIRGSGSATLNLEPSSPHYHLNGRRFPVHSMGMPDIKCRVTLLVDGQLMDFTINDIL' A
#
# COMPACT_ATOMS: atom_id res chain seq x y z
N MET A 1 -17.06 3.69 -0.54
CA MET A 1 -16.29 4.76 0.12
C MET A 1 -15.89 4.44 1.56
N LYS A 2 -16.79 4.08 2.51
CA LYS A 2 -16.42 3.74 3.91
C LYS A 2 -15.25 2.74 4.07
N ARG A 3 -15.17 1.73 3.20
CA ARG A 3 -14.13 0.69 3.25
C ARG A 3 -12.71 1.20 2.95
N ILE A 4 -12.58 2.21 2.07
CA ILE A 4 -11.27 2.76 1.68
C ILE A 4 -10.68 3.58 2.82
N PHE A 5 -11.47 4.48 3.42
CA PHE A 5 -11.02 5.26 4.58
C PHE A 5 -10.68 4.35 5.77
N GLN A 6 -11.48 3.32 6.05
CA GLN A 6 -11.17 2.33 7.09
C GLN A 6 -9.87 1.58 6.81
N ARG A 7 -9.59 1.22 5.55
CA ARG A 7 -8.33 0.58 5.16
C ARG A 7 -7.15 1.54 5.35
N ILE A 8 -7.29 2.78 4.91
CA ILE A 8 -6.28 3.84 5.10
C ILE A 8 -5.97 4.04 6.59
N ASP A 9 -6.99 4.13 7.44
CA ASP A 9 -6.82 4.30 8.88
C ASP A 9 -6.13 3.09 9.52
N ARG A 10 -6.45 1.87 9.08
CA ARG A 10 -5.75 0.64 9.52
C ARG A 10 -4.28 0.63 9.13
N ILE A 11 -3.97 1.02 7.88
CA ILE A 11 -2.58 1.10 7.40
C ILE A 11 -1.80 2.11 8.24
N ARG A 12 -2.37 3.31 8.45
CA ARG A 12 -1.78 4.36 9.30
C ARG A 12 -1.57 3.90 10.73
N GLY A 13 -2.55 3.22 11.33
CA GLY A 13 -2.44 2.70 12.70
C GLY A 13 -1.43 1.56 12.85
N SER A 14 -1.23 0.76 11.80
CA SER A 14 -0.30 -0.39 11.84
C SER A 14 1.13 -0.06 11.35
N GLY A 15 1.33 1.08 10.70
CA GLY A 15 2.62 1.49 10.14
C GLY A 15 3.15 0.58 9.01
N SER A 16 2.32 -0.30 8.48
CA SER A 16 2.72 -1.28 7.47
C SER A 16 1.54 -1.69 6.60
N ALA A 17 1.83 -2.25 5.44
CA ALA A 17 0.82 -2.61 4.44
C ALA A 17 1.23 -3.88 3.69
N THR A 18 0.24 -4.71 3.35
CA THR A 18 0.43 -5.93 2.57
C THR A 18 0.07 -5.66 1.11
N LEU A 19 0.99 -5.98 0.20
CA LEU A 19 0.76 -5.82 -1.24
C LEU A 19 -0.24 -6.84 -1.76
N ASN A 20 -1.11 -6.39 -2.65
CA ASN A 20 -2.11 -7.14 -3.39
C ASN A 20 -2.10 -6.69 -4.84
N LEU A 21 -1.13 -7.19 -5.58
CA LEU A 21 -0.82 -6.79 -6.94
C LEU A 21 -1.42 -7.78 -7.94
N GLU A 22 -1.88 -7.24 -9.07
CA GLU A 22 -2.29 -8.04 -10.21
C GLU A 22 -1.09 -8.76 -10.87
N PRO A 23 -1.26 -9.95 -11.47
CA PRO A 23 -0.19 -10.69 -12.16
C PRO A 23 0.50 -9.90 -13.28
N SER A 24 -0.17 -8.89 -13.83
CA SER A 24 0.39 -7.98 -14.84
C SER A 24 1.33 -6.91 -14.28
N SER A 25 1.40 -6.77 -12.95
CA SER A 25 2.26 -5.78 -12.30
C SER A 25 3.75 -6.17 -12.43
N PRO A 26 4.65 -5.23 -12.76
CA PRO A 26 6.09 -5.51 -12.78
C PRO A 26 6.63 -5.94 -11.40
N HIS A 27 5.91 -5.62 -10.33
CA HIS A 27 6.27 -5.95 -8.95
C HIS A 27 5.50 -7.14 -8.40
N TYR A 28 4.82 -7.94 -9.24
CA TYR A 28 4.02 -9.08 -8.79
C TYR A 28 4.77 -10.09 -7.91
N HIS A 29 6.10 -10.20 -8.06
CA HIS A 29 6.94 -11.03 -7.20
C HIS A 29 6.93 -10.61 -5.71
N LEU A 30 6.48 -9.38 -5.40
CA LEU A 30 6.30 -8.85 -4.05
C LEU A 30 4.87 -9.05 -3.51
N ASN A 31 3.95 -9.58 -4.34
CA ASN A 31 2.55 -9.77 -3.97
C ASN A 31 2.41 -10.64 -2.71
N GLY A 32 1.49 -10.28 -1.82
CA GLY A 32 1.25 -10.95 -0.54
C GLY A 32 2.27 -10.64 0.56
N ARG A 33 3.34 -9.90 0.27
CA ARG A 33 4.34 -9.51 1.27
C ARG A 33 3.93 -8.21 1.97
N ARG A 34 4.37 -8.07 3.23
CA ARG A 34 4.11 -6.90 4.08
C ARG A 34 5.35 -6.03 4.19
N PHE A 35 5.17 -4.73 3.99
CA PHE A 35 6.25 -3.74 4.05
C PHE A 35 5.91 -2.60 4.99
N PRO A 36 6.92 -1.97 5.62
CA PRO A 36 6.73 -0.73 6.37
C PRO A 36 6.21 0.38 5.45
N VAL A 37 5.27 1.16 5.96
CA VAL A 37 4.75 2.35 5.27
C VAL A 37 5.66 3.51 5.62
N HIS A 38 6.25 4.13 4.59
CA HIS A 38 7.05 5.32 4.76
C HIS A 38 6.18 6.58 4.79
N SER A 39 5.26 6.70 3.83
CA SER A 39 4.34 7.84 3.75
C SER A 39 3.05 7.46 3.04
N MET A 40 2.00 8.26 3.26
CA MET A 40 0.73 8.11 2.57
C MET A 40 0.22 9.47 2.12
N GLY A 41 -0.33 9.51 0.91
CA GLY A 41 -0.99 10.69 0.36
C GLY A 41 -2.32 10.99 1.06
N MET A 42 -3.02 11.99 0.52
CA MET A 42 -4.36 12.33 0.99
C MET A 42 -5.30 11.13 0.85
N PRO A 43 -6.17 10.88 1.85
CA PRO A 43 -7.14 9.79 1.78
C PRO A 43 -8.14 9.99 0.63
N ASP A 44 -8.03 9.16 -0.40
CA ASP A 44 -8.91 9.13 -1.58
C ASP A 44 -8.79 7.77 -2.30
N ILE A 45 -9.63 7.51 -3.30
CA ILE A 45 -9.54 6.35 -4.20
C ILE A 45 -8.17 6.25 -4.90
N LYS A 46 -7.52 7.39 -5.15
CA LYS A 46 -6.17 7.46 -5.73
C LYS A 46 -5.09 7.68 -4.68
N CYS A 47 -5.36 7.37 -3.40
CA CYS A 47 -4.38 7.52 -2.33
C CYS A 47 -3.12 6.71 -2.65
N ARG A 48 -2.00 7.42 -2.71
CA ARG A 48 -0.68 6.83 -2.89
C ARG A 48 -0.14 6.36 -1.54
N VAL A 49 0.44 5.18 -1.52
CA VAL A 49 1.08 4.57 -0.35
C VAL A 49 2.52 4.28 -0.72
N THR A 50 3.45 4.95 -0.05
CA THR A 50 4.88 4.74 -0.22
C THR A 50 5.34 3.68 0.77
N LEU A 51 5.89 2.57 0.27
CA LEU A 51 6.41 1.48 1.08
C LEU A 51 7.94 1.46 1.03
N LEU A 52 8.56 0.99 2.11
CA LEU A 52 9.98 0.69 2.16
C LEU A 52 10.20 -0.79 1.79
N VAL A 53 10.64 -1.04 0.57
CA VAL A 53 10.90 -2.39 0.02
C VAL A 53 12.41 -2.53 -0.17
N ASP A 54 13.04 -3.47 0.53
CA ASP A 54 14.48 -3.75 0.42
C ASP A 54 15.38 -2.49 0.53
N GLY A 55 14.98 -1.53 1.37
CA GLY A 55 15.69 -0.26 1.57
C GLY A 55 15.37 0.83 0.53
N GLN A 56 14.52 0.54 -0.45
CA GLN A 56 14.05 1.49 -1.46
C GLN A 56 12.62 1.95 -1.19
N LEU A 57 12.35 3.21 -1.52
CA LEU A 57 11.01 3.77 -1.45
C LEU A 57 10.27 3.47 -2.76
N MET A 58 9.11 2.83 -2.64
CA MET A 58 8.29 2.43 -3.78
C MET A 58 6.85 2.90 -3.58
N ASP A 59 6.29 3.46 -4.64
CA ASP A 59 4.93 4.00 -4.64
C ASP A 59 3.92 2.96 -5.13
N PHE A 60 2.87 2.76 -4.35
CA PHE A 60 1.72 1.92 -4.69
C PHE A 60 0.42 2.70 -4.53
N THR A 61 -0.68 2.19 -5.09
CA THR A 61 -2.01 2.75 -4.84
C THR A 61 -2.70 2.01 -3.70
N ILE A 62 -3.67 2.64 -3.04
CA ILE A 62 -4.47 1.98 -2.00
C ILE A 62 -5.21 0.73 -2.50
N ASN A 63 -5.40 0.59 -3.82
CA ASN A 63 -6.00 -0.61 -4.42
C ASN A 63 -5.01 -1.78 -4.49
N ASP A 64 -3.72 -1.47 -4.55
CA ASP A 64 -2.63 -2.44 -4.51
C ASP A 64 -2.33 -2.92 -3.07
N ILE A 65 -3.11 -2.49 -2.08
CA ILE A 65 -2.94 -2.81 -0.65
C ILE A 65 -4.17 -3.54 -0.09
N LEU A 66 -3.94 -4.58 0.72
CA LEU A 66 -4.97 -5.36 1.45
C LEU A 66 -5.53 -4.68 2.70
#